data_AF-A0A6J4MMA5-F1
#
_entry.id   AF-A0A6J4MMA5-F1
#
_cell.length_a   1.000
_cell.length_b   1.000
_cell.length_c   1.000
_cell.angle_alpha   90.00
_cell.angle_beta   90.00
_cell.angle_gamma   90.00
#
_symmetry.space_group_name_H-M   'P 1'
#
loop_
_entity.id
_entity.type
_entity.pdbx_description
1 polymer ?
#
loop_
_entity_poly.entity_id
_entity_poly.type
_entity_poly.pdbx_seq_one_letter_code
_entity_poly.pdbx_strand_id
1 'polypeptide(L)'
;MKPFLMIPLAALPVAAVLALGGSQPKLAAPVQTGPPAAHAAEGPAQEVIPGLEILLRDSLHLVRGKRVGLITNHTAVTRDGRHAADVLHRAPGVRRPALCAPEQGLRS
;
A
#
# COMPACT_ATOMS: atom_id res chain seq x y z
N MET A 1 -39.69 -51.46 8.67
CA MET A 1 -39.33 -52.53 7.69
C MET A 1 -40.01 -52.22 6.36
N LYS A 2 -39.36 -52.58 5.24
CA LYS A 2 -39.87 -52.57 3.85
C LYS A 2 -39.97 -51.19 3.15
N PRO A 3 -39.85 -51.14 1.79
CA PRO A 3 -38.89 -50.24 1.13
C PRO A 3 -39.51 -49.42 -0.05
N PHE A 4 -38.85 -49.40 -1.22
CA PHE A 4 -39.08 -48.64 -2.49
C PHE A 4 -38.31 -47.31 -2.59
N LEU A 5 -37.46 -46.99 -3.59
CA LEU A 5 -37.20 -47.40 -5.00
C LEU A 5 -37.93 -46.57 -6.09
N MET A 6 -37.15 -46.15 -7.12
CA MET A 6 -37.49 -45.49 -8.41
C MET A 6 -37.97 -44.01 -8.34
N ILE A 7 -37.28 -43.01 -8.93
CA ILE A 7 -36.97 -42.74 -10.37
C ILE A 7 -38.27 -42.46 -11.15
N PRO A 8 -38.50 -41.29 -11.82
CA PRO A 8 -37.69 -40.73 -12.93
C PRO A 8 -37.61 -39.15 -12.91
N LEU A 9 -37.41 -38.30 -13.95
CA LEU A 9 -37.17 -38.41 -15.41
C LEU A 9 -36.52 -37.10 -15.98
N ALA A 10 -35.68 -37.20 -17.04
CA ALA A 10 -35.34 -36.13 -18.02
C ALA A 10 -34.67 -34.81 -17.51
N ALA A 11 -34.09 -33.93 -18.35
CA ALA A 11 -34.01 -33.87 -19.82
C ALA A 11 -32.64 -33.36 -20.32
N LEU A 12 -32.18 -33.88 -21.47
CA LEU A 12 -31.29 -33.14 -22.38
C LEU A 12 -32.14 -32.10 -23.14
N PRO A 13 -31.53 -30.99 -23.58
CA PRO A 13 -31.35 -30.90 -25.02
C PRO A 13 -29.97 -30.40 -25.48
N VAL A 14 -29.65 -30.80 -26.71
CA VAL A 14 -28.50 -30.36 -27.51
C VAL A 14 -28.66 -28.91 -27.94
N ALA A 15 -27.58 -28.13 -27.90
CA ALA A 15 -27.44 -26.91 -28.69
C ALA A 15 -25.97 -26.75 -29.16
N ALA A 16 -25.66 -27.34 -30.31
CA ALA A 16 -24.42 -27.03 -31.02
C ALA A 16 -24.56 -25.69 -31.73
N VAL A 17 -23.63 -24.76 -31.51
CA VAL A 17 -23.49 -23.55 -32.32
C VAL A 17 -22.04 -23.43 -32.77
N LEU A 18 -21.80 -23.73 -34.04
CA LEU A 18 -20.59 -23.28 -34.73
C LEU A 18 -20.66 -21.76 -34.88
N ALA A 19 -19.64 -21.06 -34.38
CA ALA A 19 -19.37 -19.68 -34.74
C ALA A 19 -17.95 -19.57 -35.29
N LEU A 20 -17.82 -19.37 -36.60
CA LEU A 20 -16.55 -19.03 -37.23
C LEU A 20 -16.14 -17.60 -36.85
N GLY A 21 -14.83 -17.35 -36.73
CA GLY A 21 -14.28 -16.00 -36.71
C GLY A 21 -14.07 -15.39 -35.33
N GLY A 22 -13.06 -15.88 -34.60
CA GLY A 22 -12.50 -15.23 -33.41
C GLY A 22 -10.99 -15.05 -33.57
N SER A 23 -10.53 -13.79 -33.57
CA SER A 23 -9.10 -13.47 -33.62
C SER A 23 -8.36 -14.14 -32.45
N GLN A 24 -7.27 -14.87 -32.73
CA GLN A 24 -6.44 -15.48 -31.70
C GLN A 24 -5.85 -14.37 -30.80
N PRO A 25 -6.15 -14.33 -29.49
CA PRO A 25 -5.44 -13.42 -28.60
C PRO A 25 -3.97 -13.85 -28.57
N LYS A 26 -3.09 -12.98 -29.09
CA LYS A 26 -1.64 -13.18 -29.06
C LYS A 26 -1.23 -13.41 -27.60
N LEU A 27 -0.89 -14.65 -27.26
CA LEU A 27 -0.54 -15.05 -25.91
C LEU A 27 0.65 -14.21 -25.46
N ALA A 28 0.40 -13.26 -24.55
CA ALA A 28 1.45 -12.45 -23.98
C ALA A 28 2.39 -13.37 -23.22
N ALA A 29 3.69 -13.29 -23.54
CA ALA A 29 4.71 -14.07 -22.83
C ALA A 29 4.61 -13.75 -21.32
N PRO A 30 4.85 -14.74 -20.43
CA PRO A 30 4.85 -14.49 -19.01
C PRO A 30 5.90 -13.42 -18.69
N VAL A 31 5.45 -12.28 -18.16
CA VAL A 31 6.37 -11.28 -17.61
C VAL A 31 7.08 -11.94 -16.42
N GLN A 32 8.37 -12.23 -16.59
CA GLN A 32 9.18 -12.72 -15.49
C GLN A 32 9.44 -11.57 -14.53
N THR A 33 8.55 -11.41 -13.55
CA THR A 33 8.80 -10.57 -12.38
C THR A 33 9.86 -11.26 -11.53
N GLY A 34 11.13 -11.08 -11.89
CA GLY A 34 12.23 -11.42 -11.01
C GLY A 34 12.07 -10.70 -9.67
N PRO A 35 12.68 -11.21 -8.58
CA PRO A 35 12.72 -10.47 -7.32
C PRO A 35 13.26 -9.05 -7.60
N PRO A 36 12.72 -8.01 -6.93
CA PRO A 36 13.18 -6.64 -7.16
C PRO A 36 14.68 -6.62 -6.99
N ALA A 37 15.40 -6.25 -8.06
CA ALA A 37 16.85 -6.30 -8.09
C ALA A 37 17.38 -5.44 -6.95
N ALA A 38 17.86 -6.10 -5.90
CA ALA A 38 18.52 -5.44 -4.79
C ALA A 38 19.69 -4.68 -5.41
N HIS A 39 19.59 -3.35 -5.45
CA HIS A 39 20.72 -2.50 -5.81
C HIS A 39 21.76 -2.70 -4.71
N ALA A 40 22.66 -3.65 -4.94
CA ALA A 40 23.94 -3.71 -4.27
C ALA A 40 24.67 -2.42 -4.62
N ALA A 41 24.50 -1.40 -3.78
CA ALA A 41 25.12 -0.11 -3.95
C ALA A 41 26.62 -0.26 -3.66
N GLU A 42 27.39 -0.64 -4.69
CA GLU A 42 28.85 -0.64 -4.66
C GLU A 42 29.38 0.79 -4.75
N GLY A 43 29.18 1.51 -3.64
CA GLY A 43 29.61 2.87 -3.39
C GLY A 43 29.33 3.23 -1.93
N PRO A 44 30.01 4.23 -1.35
CA PRO A 44 29.71 4.67 0.01
C PRO A 44 28.25 5.11 0.08
N ALA A 45 27.47 4.49 0.96
CA ALA A 45 26.05 4.79 1.12
C ALA A 45 25.88 6.28 1.49
N GLN A 46 25.35 7.07 0.54
CA GLN A 46 25.13 8.49 0.77
C GLN A 46 24.05 8.66 1.84
N GLU A 47 24.40 9.27 2.97
CA GLU A 47 23.47 9.45 4.07
C GLU A 47 22.35 10.42 3.68
N VAL A 48 21.12 9.91 3.64
CA VAL A 48 19.93 10.69 3.31
C VAL A 48 19.32 11.25 4.58
N ILE A 49 19.13 12.57 4.64
CA ILE A 49 18.41 13.23 5.74
C ILE A 49 16.90 13.16 5.45
N PRO A 50 16.07 12.61 6.36
CA PRO A 50 14.62 12.58 6.19
C PRO A 50 14.02 13.98 6.03
N GLY A 51 13.04 14.13 5.13
CA GLY A 51 12.37 15.43 4.89
C GLY A 51 11.70 16.03 6.14
N LEU A 52 11.31 15.20 7.11
CA LEU A 52 10.85 15.63 8.44
C LEU A 52 11.93 16.43 9.19
N GLU A 53 13.19 16.00 9.15
CA GLU A 53 14.29 16.67 9.82
C GLU A 53 14.62 18.01 9.14
N ILE A 54 14.59 18.06 7.80
CA ILE A 54 14.72 19.31 7.04
C ILE A 54 13.58 20.29 7.36
N LEU A 55 12.34 19.80 7.46
CA LEU A 55 11.18 20.61 7.88
C LEU A 55 11.39 21.21 9.27
N LEU A 56 11.90 20.44 10.23
CA LEU A 56 12.11 20.88 11.60
C LEU A 56 13.33 21.82 11.74
N ARG A 57 14.38 21.59 10.95
CA ARG A 57 15.63 22.35 11.00
C ARG A 57 15.50 23.70 10.30
N ASP A 58 15.09 23.69 9.03
CA ASP A 58 15.23 24.85 8.14
C ASP A 58 13.86 25.49 7.81
N SER A 59 12.78 24.70 7.80
CA SER A 59 11.47 25.12 7.24
C SER A 59 10.30 25.13 8.24
N LEU A 60 10.57 25.18 9.55
CA LEU A 60 9.54 25.09 10.61
C LEU A 60 8.54 26.27 10.53
N HIS A 61 8.96 27.39 9.94
CA HIS A 61 8.12 28.55 9.62
C HIS A 61 6.90 28.21 8.71
N LEU A 62 7.00 27.18 7.86
CA LEU A 62 5.90 26.75 6.99
C LEU A 62 4.68 26.22 7.77
N VAL A 63 4.89 25.69 8.99
CA VAL A 63 3.84 25.05 9.81
C VAL A 63 3.51 25.81 11.11
N ARG A 64 4.32 26.80 11.50
CA ARG A 64 4.07 27.63 12.70
C ARG A 64 2.71 28.32 12.67
N GLY A 65 2.00 28.27 13.80
CA GLY A 65 0.69 28.90 14.01
C GLY A 65 -0.49 28.25 13.27
N LYS A 66 -0.24 27.39 12.26
CA LYS A 66 -1.27 26.78 11.42
C LYS A 66 -1.96 25.61 12.14
N ARG A 67 -3.17 25.27 11.67
CA ARG A 67 -3.81 23.98 11.96
C ARG A 67 -3.33 22.99 10.90
N VAL A 68 -2.62 21.95 11.30
CA VAL A 68 -1.96 21.01 10.38
C VAL A 68 -2.56 19.61 10.57
N GLY A 69 -2.83 18.92 9.46
CA GLY A 69 -3.08 17.47 9.46
C GLY A 69 -1.78 16.74 9.12
N LEU A 70 -1.44 15.71 9.87
CA LEU A 70 -0.29 14.84 9.63
C LEU A 70 -0.80 13.47 9.16
N ILE A 71 -0.63 13.19 7.87
CA ILE A 71 -0.82 11.86 7.31
C ILE A 71 0.47 11.07 7.58
N THR A 72 0.36 9.95 8.29
CA THR A 72 1.53 9.24 8.81
C THR A 72 1.24 7.76 9.12
N ASN A 73 2.29 6.97 9.31
CA ASN A 73 2.25 5.55 9.67
C ASN A 73 3.33 5.26 10.74
N HIS A 74 3.52 4.00 11.12
CA HIS A 74 4.54 3.61 12.10
C HIS A 74 5.99 3.79 11.60
N THR A 75 6.24 3.83 10.28
CA THR A 75 7.59 4.01 9.71
C THR A 75 8.05 5.47 9.67
N ALA A 76 7.19 6.43 10.03
CA ALA A 76 7.51 7.85 10.04
C ALA A 76 8.34 8.24 11.28
N VAL A 77 9.62 7.89 11.28
CA VAL A 77 10.58 8.19 12.35
C VAL A 77 11.74 9.05 11.84
N THR A 78 12.36 9.83 12.74
CA THR A 78 13.67 10.46 12.49
C THR A 78 14.80 9.43 12.48
N ARG A 79 16.02 9.81 12.08
CA ARG A 79 17.23 8.98 12.24
C ARG A 79 17.43 8.49 13.69
N ASP A 80 17.09 9.31 14.68
CA ASP A 80 17.10 8.92 16.12
C ASP A 80 15.95 7.98 16.54
N GLY A 81 15.15 7.45 15.61
CA GLY A 81 13.99 6.58 15.91
C GLY A 81 12.77 7.29 16.53
N ARG A 82 12.70 8.62 16.54
CA ARG A 82 11.59 9.38 17.15
C ARG A 82 10.45 9.55 16.16
N HIS A 83 9.22 9.18 16.56
CA HIS A 83 8.04 9.25 15.68
C HIS A 83 7.66 10.70 15.31
N ALA A 84 7.26 10.90 14.06
CA ALA A 84 6.95 12.21 13.48
C ALA A 84 5.90 13.01 14.28
N ALA A 85 4.88 12.34 14.83
CA ALA A 85 3.84 13.00 15.62
C ALA A 85 4.41 13.59 16.91
N ASP A 86 5.31 12.87 17.60
CA ASP A 86 5.90 13.32 18.86
C ASP A 86 6.88 14.47 18.65
N VAL A 87 7.71 14.40 17.59
CA VAL A 87 8.68 15.47 17.28
C VAL A 87 7.96 16.74 16.79
N LEU A 88 6.93 16.60 15.95
CA LEU A 88 6.15 17.74 15.46
C LEU A 88 5.26 18.35 16.55
N HIS A 89 4.80 17.56 17.54
CA HIS A 89 4.09 18.09 18.71
C HIS A 89 5.01 18.92 19.64
N ARG A 90 6.29 18.56 19.74
CA ARG A 90 7.31 19.29 20.53
C ARG A 90 7.90 20.51 19.80
N ALA A 91 7.57 20.71 18.53
CA ALA A 91 8.14 21.77 17.69
C ALA A 91 7.66 23.19 18.09
N PRO A 92 8.57 24.17 18.35
CA PRO A 92 8.18 25.50 18.83
C PRO A 92 7.25 26.26 17.88
N GLY A 93 6.06 26.60 18.38
CA GLY A 93 5.02 27.34 17.65
C GLY A 93 4.16 26.48 16.73
N VAL A 94 4.30 25.15 16.75
CA VAL A 94 3.43 24.22 16.02
C VAL A 94 2.29 23.76 16.92
N ARG A 95 1.05 23.79 16.43
CA ARG A 95 -0.11 23.25 17.16
C ARG A 95 -0.13 21.73 17.00
N ARG A 96 -0.59 20.99 18.02
CA ARG A 96 -0.73 19.52 17.95
C ARG A 96 -1.51 19.14 16.68
N PRO A 97 -0.92 18.37 15.74
CA PRO A 97 -1.58 18.04 14.49
C PRO A 97 -2.74 17.08 14.72
N ALA A 98 -3.73 17.13 13.83
CA ALA A 98 -4.67 16.02 13.66
C ALA A 98 -3.93 14.88 12.94
N LEU A 99 -4.06 13.64 13.41
CA LEU A 99 -3.33 12.50 12.86
C LEU A 99 -4.26 11.64 12.01
N CYS A 100 -3.81 11.31 10.80
CA CYS A 100 -4.50 10.39 9.89
C CYS A 100 -3.53 9.25 9.52
N ALA A 101 -3.93 8.01 9.77
CA ALA A 101 -3.16 6.82 9.37
C ALA A 101 -4.03 5.97 8.42
N PRO A 102 -3.57 5.66 7.19
CA PRO A 102 -4.47 5.19 6.13
C PRO A 102 -4.93 3.74 6.28
N GLU A 103 -4.09 2.83 6.81
CA GLU A 103 -4.37 1.37 6.81
C GLU A 103 -3.94 0.65 8.11
N GLN A 104 -2.91 1.16 8.79
CA GLN A 104 -2.32 0.58 9.99
C GLN A 104 -2.25 1.68 11.06
N GLY A 105 -2.60 1.36 12.30
CA GLY A 105 -2.65 2.32 13.40
C GLY A 105 -1.32 3.02 13.67
N LEU A 106 -1.38 4.12 14.42
CA LEU A 106 -0.21 4.92 14.80
C LEU A 106 0.69 4.21 15.83
N ARG A 107 0.16 3.17 16.48
CA ARG A 107 0.81 2.30 17.46
C ARG A 107 0.19 0.91 17.28
N SER A 108 0.99 -0.02 16.77
CA SER A 108 0.71 -1.46 16.68
C SER A 108 1.79 -2.21 17.45
#